data_AF-A0A2D4P992-F1
#
_entry.id   AF-A0A2D4P992-F1
#
_cell.length_a   1.000
_cell.length_b   1.000
_cell.length_c   1.000
_cell.angle_alpha   90.00
_cell.angle_beta   90.00
_cell.angle_gamma   90.00
#
_symmetry.space_group_name_H-M   'P 1'
#
loop_
_entity.id
_entity.type
_entity.pdbx_description
1 polymer ?
#
loop_
_entity_poly.entity_id
_entity_poly.type
_entity_poly.pdbx_seq_one_letter_code
_entity_poly.pdbx_strand_id
1 'polypeptide(L)'
;RYLDTLNYVLGGYERDVPLLINTMGWVKGAGLLLLIDVIRSLSPTHVVQLSAEDFKELPLLSADYIRATAGLHTRGKPSLKRKRPGGGWQGGHAGTHAPQPGHQLGRPVSPAGSGPM
;
A
#
# COMPACT_ATOMS: atom_id res chain seq x y z
N ARG A 1 5.42 -3.30 29.17
CA ARG A 1 5.79 -2.21 30.12
C ARG A 1 5.64 -0.82 29.52
N TYR A 2 6.33 -0.45 28.43
CA TYR A 2 6.23 0.92 27.87
C TYR A 2 4.82 1.27 27.39
N LEU A 3 4.21 0.45 26.53
CA LEU A 3 2.84 0.68 26.04
C LEU A 3 1.81 0.70 27.17
N ASP A 4 2.00 -0.15 28.19
CA ASP A 4 1.11 -0.18 29.37
C ASP A 4 1.17 1.13 30.16
N THR A 5 2.39 1.66 30.39
CA THR A 5 2.57 2.96 31.04
C THR A 5 1.98 4.09 30.20
N LEU A 6 2.14 4.03 28.88
CA LEU A 6 1.60 5.04 27.98
C LEU A 6 0.06 5.05 28.02
N ASN A 7 -0.57 3.87 27.96
CA ASN A 7 -2.01 3.72 28.10
C ASN A 7 -2.52 4.16 29.48
N TYR A 8 -1.76 3.87 30.55
CA TYR A 8 -2.09 4.33 31.90
C TYR A 8 -2.11 5.86 31.99
N VAL A 9 -1.08 6.54 31.47
CA VAL A 9 -1.00 8.01 31.47
C VAL A 9 -2.10 8.62 30.60
N LEU A 10 -2.35 8.06 29.42
CA LEU A 10 -3.44 8.51 28.55
C LEU A 10 -4.82 8.30 29.18
N GLY A 11 -4.99 7.29 30.02
CA GLY A 11 -6.23 7.05 30.76
C GLY A 11 -6.61 8.21 31.70
N GLY A 12 -5.63 9.00 32.15
CA GLY A 12 -5.85 10.21 32.94
C GLY A 12 -6.04 11.49 32.14
N TYR A 13 -6.01 11.41 30.79
CA TYR A 13 -6.12 12.57 29.92
C TYR A 13 -7.58 13.01 29.71
N GLU A 14 -7.85 14.32 29.83
CA GLU A 14 -9.16 14.91 29.55
C GLU A 14 -9.36 15.07 28.03
N ARG A 15 -10.39 14.40 27.49
CA ARG A 15 -10.54 14.22 26.04
C ARG A 15 -10.87 15.48 25.25
N ASP A 16 -11.32 16.55 25.90
CA ASP A 16 -11.77 17.78 25.24
C ASP A 16 -10.67 18.86 25.11
N VAL A 17 -9.46 18.55 25.58
CA VAL A 17 -8.26 19.39 25.41
C VAL A 17 -7.47 18.88 24.18
N PRO A 18 -6.63 19.68 23.51
CA PRO A 18 -5.67 19.18 22.53
C PRO A 18 -4.42 18.56 23.20
N LEU A 19 -3.97 17.40 22.70
CA LEU A 19 -2.79 16.69 23.20
C LEU A 19 -1.65 16.69 22.18
N LEU A 20 -0.47 17.13 22.62
CA LEU A 20 0.77 16.97 21.87
C LEU A 20 1.65 15.91 22.52
N ILE A 21 2.01 14.89 21.76
CA ILE A 21 2.84 13.78 22.23
C ILE A 21 4.20 13.89 21.55
N ASN A 22 5.22 14.27 22.33
CA ASN A 22 6.60 14.17 21.88
C ASN A 22 7.08 12.73 22.00
N THR A 23 7.80 12.24 20.99
CA THR A 23 8.41 10.91 20.99
C THR A 23 9.92 11.03 21.05
N MET A 24 10.56 10.01 21.60
CA MET A 24 12.01 9.88 21.49
C MET A 24 12.43 9.72 20.02
N GLY A 25 13.66 10.07 19.68
CA GLY A 25 14.24 10.01 18.31
C GLY A 25 14.49 8.58 17.79
N TRP A 26 13.52 7.68 17.92
CA TRP A 26 13.63 6.30 17.51
C TRP A 26 13.38 6.13 16.01
N VAL A 27 14.48 6.06 15.27
CA VAL A 27 14.45 6.04 13.80
C VAL A 27 14.72 4.67 13.19
N LYS A 28 15.21 3.71 13.98
CA LYS A 28 15.55 2.35 13.51
C LYS A 28 15.40 1.27 14.59
N GLY A 29 15.47 0.01 14.16
CA GLY A 29 15.47 -1.15 15.03
C GLY A 29 14.23 -1.24 15.93
N ALA A 30 14.40 -1.80 17.14
CA ALA A 30 13.31 -2.01 18.08
C ALA A 30 12.57 -0.71 18.48
N GLY A 31 13.28 0.42 18.52
CA GLY A 31 12.66 1.72 18.82
C GLY A 31 11.65 2.14 17.75
N LEU A 32 11.99 1.97 16.47
CA LEU A 32 11.06 2.26 15.37
C LEU A 32 9.84 1.33 15.42
N LEU A 33 10.06 0.03 15.67
CA LEU A 33 8.99 -0.95 15.80
C LEU A 33 8.04 -0.62 16.96
N LEU A 34 8.59 -0.13 18.08
CA LEU A 34 7.80 0.34 19.22
C LEU A 34 7.03 1.63 18.88
N LEU A 35 7.67 2.59 18.19
CA LEU A 35 7.00 3.82 17.75
C LEU A 35 5.79 3.51 16.87
N ILE A 36 5.91 2.51 15.99
CA ILE A 36 4.80 2.03 15.18
C ILE A 36 3.66 1.47 16.06
N ASP A 37 3.96 0.68 17.10
CA ASP A 37 2.94 0.19 18.04
C ASP A 37 2.28 1.35 18.81
N VAL A 38 3.04 2.36 19.22
CA VAL A 38 2.53 3.55 19.90
C VAL A 38 1.54 4.29 19.02
N ILE A 39 1.89 4.55 17.75
CA ILE A 39 0.99 5.24 16.81
C ILE A 39 -0.30 4.44 16.60
N ARG A 40 -0.24 3.11 16.49
CA ARG A 40 -1.44 2.27 16.37
C ARG A 40 -2.31 2.29 17.63
N SER A 41 -1.68 2.14 18.80
CA SER A 41 -2.37 2.11 20.09
C SER A 41 -3.09 3.42 20.37
N LEU A 42 -2.44 4.54 20.03
CA LEU A 42 -2.96 5.88 20.27
C LEU A 42 -3.93 6.37 19.20
N SER A 43 -3.76 5.91 17.95
CA SER A 43 -4.51 6.40 16.79
C SER A 43 -4.58 7.94 16.73
N PRO A 44 -3.44 8.65 16.75
CA PRO A 44 -3.43 10.11 16.76
C PRO A 44 -4.05 10.66 15.48
N THR A 45 -4.65 11.85 15.57
CA THR A 45 -5.27 12.51 14.41
C THR A 45 -4.24 12.96 13.37
N HIS A 46 -3.05 13.36 13.84
CA HIS A 46 -1.95 13.85 13.00
C HIS A 46 -0.63 13.25 13.48
N VAL A 47 0.24 12.90 12.53
CA VAL A 47 1.63 12.51 12.80
C VAL A 47 2.53 13.51 12.09
N VAL A 48 3.35 14.23 12.85
CA VAL A 48 4.33 15.19 12.33
C VAL A 48 5.71 14.56 12.45
N GLN A 49 6.35 14.30 11.32
CA GLN A 49 7.72 13.79 11.26
C GLN A 49 8.67 14.93 10.95
N LEU A 50 9.57 15.24 11.89
CA LEU A 50 10.62 16.23 11.72
C LEU A 50 11.92 15.52 11.34
N SER A 51 12.55 15.94 10.25
CA SER A 51 13.81 15.38 9.76
C SER A 51 14.70 16.47 9.17
N ALA A 52 16.02 16.33 9.32
CA ALA A 52 16.97 17.09 8.52
C ALA A 52 16.95 16.58 7.06
N GLU A 53 17.22 17.45 6.09
CA GLU A 53 17.09 17.18 4.66
C GLU A 53 17.86 15.93 4.19
N ASP A 54 19.03 15.68 4.78
CA ASP A 54 19.90 14.55 4.43
C ASP A 54 19.67 13.29 5.30
N PHE A 55 18.76 13.35 6.27
CA PHE A 55 18.57 12.24 7.22
C PHE A 55 17.55 11.21 6.70
N LYS A 56 18.05 10.17 6.03
CA LYS A 56 17.23 9.13 5.37
C LYS A 56 17.02 7.84 6.18
N GLU A 57 17.47 7.78 7.43
CA GLU A 57 17.32 6.56 8.24
C GLU A 57 15.88 6.30 8.68
N LEU A 58 15.06 7.35 8.83
CA LEU A 58 13.66 7.21 9.24
C LEU A 58 12.74 7.10 8.00
N PRO A 59 12.08 5.96 7.77
CA PRO A 59 11.07 5.87 6.73
C PRO A 59 9.91 6.83 7.01
N LEU A 60 9.29 7.35 5.96
CA LEU A 60 8.10 8.20 6.10
C LEU A 60 6.99 7.40 6.80
N LEU A 61 6.57 7.89 7.98
CA LEU A 61 5.52 7.28 8.81
C LEU A 61 4.10 7.52 8.25
N SER A 62 3.92 7.19 6.97
CA SER A 62 2.61 7.26 6.31
C SER A 62 1.63 6.26 6.93
N ALA A 63 0.32 6.52 6.81
CA ALA A 63 -0.71 5.63 7.32
C ALA A 63 -0.59 4.20 6.77
N ASP A 64 -0.20 4.04 5.51
CA ASP A 64 -0.01 2.73 4.90
C ASP A 64 1.25 2.03 5.41
N TYR A 65 2.35 2.78 5.61
CA TYR A 65 3.55 2.23 6.24
C TYR A 65 3.27 1.75 7.66
N ILE A 66 2.59 2.55 8.49
CA ILE A 66 2.22 2.19 9.86
C ILE A 66 1.31 0.95 9.89
N ARG A 67 0.40 0.79 8.93
CA ARG A 67 -0.52 -0.35 8.86
C ARG A 67 0.16 -1.64 8.42
N ALA A 68 1.02 -1.56 7.40
CA ALA A 68 1.62 -2.71 6.74
C ALA A 68 2.86 -3.25 7.47
N THR A 69 3.65 -2.38 8.10
CA THR A 69 4.92 -2.76 8.76
C THR A 69 4.64 -3.58 10.02
N ALA A 70 5.55 -4.44 10.48
CA ALA A 70 5.42 -5.04 11.81
C ALA A 70 5.76 -4.00 12.90
N GLY A 71 5.10 -4.09 14.05
CA GLY A 71 5.52 -3.37 15.26
C GLY A 71 6.36 -4.28 16.16
N LEU A 72 6.75 -3.78 17.33
CA LEU A 72 7.54 -4.56 18.28
C LEU A 72 6.71 -5.69 18.91
N HIS A 73 5.43 -5.42 19.14
CA HIS A 73 4.46 -6.31 19.75
C HIS A 73 3.29 -6.63 18.82
N THR A 74 3.01 -5.80 17.81
CA THR A 74 1.84 -6.01 16.95
C THR A 74 2.24 -6.38 15.52
N ARG A 75 1.48 -7.30 14.89
CA ARG A 75 1.74 -7.73 13.51
C ARG A 75 1.21 -6.70 12.51
N GLY A 76 1.96 -6.46 11.46
CA GLY A 76 1.51 -5.68 10.31
C GLY A 76 0.39 -6.40 9.56
N LYS A 77 -0.52 -5.63 8.97
CA LYS A 77 -1.55 -6.15 8.07
C LYS A 77 -1.29 -5.57 6.69
N PRO A 78 -0.60 -6.30 5.79
CA PRO A 78 -0.39 -5.81 4.44
C PRO A 78 -1.76 -5.54 3.81
N SER A 79 -1.92 -4.37 3.19
CA SER A 79 -3.13 -4.07 2.47
C SER A 79 -3.23 -5.05 1.30
N LEU A 80 -4.28 -5.86 1.30
CA LEU A 80 -4.69 -6.61 0.11
C LEU A 80 -5.02 -5.56 -0.96
N LYS A 81 -4.05 -5.19 -1.80
CA LYS A 81 -4.34 -4.50 -3.05
C LYS A 81 -5.33 -5.39 -3.78
N ARG A 82 -6.60 -4.99 -3.76
CA ARG A 82 -7.67 -5.65 -4.50
C ARG A 82 -7.27 -5.54 -5.97
N LYS A 83 -6.68 -6.60 -6.53
CA LYS A 83 -6.57 -6.77 -7.98
C LYS A 83 -8.02 -6.71 -8.46
N ARG A 84 -8.38 -5.63 -9.16
CA ARG A 84 -9.65 -5.59 -9.91
C ARG A 84 -9.63 -6.82 -10.82
N PRO A 85 -10.58 -7.77 -10.70
CA PRO A 85 -10.72 -8.80 -11.71
C PRO A 85 -11.02 -8.07 -13.02
N GLY A 86 -10.20 -8.33 -14.04
CA GLY A 86 -10.38 -7.77 -15.38
C GLY A 86 -11.82 -8.00 -15.83
N GLY A 87 -12.46 -6.93 -16.30
CA GLY A 87 -13.83 -6.99 -16.78
C GLY A 87 -13.96 -7.86 -18.02
N GLY A 88 -14.92 -8.78 -17.96
CA GLY A 88 -15.92 -8.97 -19.00
C GLY A 88 -15.47 -9.64 -20.29
N TRP A 89 -15.75 -10.94 -20.36
CA TRP A 89 -15.87 -11.71 -21.59
C TRP A 89 -16.82 -11.01 -22.57
N GLN A 90 -16.41 -10.86 -23.83
CA GLN A 90 -17.28 -10.40 -24.92
C GLN A 90 -17.56 -11.59 -25.84
N GLY A 91 -18.81 -12.05 -25.81
CA GLY A 91 -19.32 -13.06 -26.73
C GLY A 91 -20.82 -12.90 -26.91
N GLY A 92 -21.29 -12.81 -28.16
CA GLY A 92 -22.68 -13.14 -28.53
C GLY A 92 -23.53 -12.09 -29.25
N HIS A 93 -23.31 -11.94 -30.56
CA HIS A 93 -24.29 -11.87 -31.68
C HIS A 93 -25.64 -11.10 -31.60
N ALA A 94 -25.85 -10.17 -32.55
CA ALA A 94 -26.97 -10.13 -33.52
C ALA A 94 -26.74 -9.01 -34.58
N GLY A 95 -26.52 -9.33 -35.87
CA GLY A 95 -27.40 -9.02 -37.03
C GLY A 95 -27.64 -7.51 -37.27
N THR A 96 -27.44 -6.85 -38.42
CA THR A 96 -27.49 -7.18 -39.86
C THR A 96 -26.98 -5.97 -40.68
N HIS A 97 -26.72 -6.17 -41.98
CA HIS A 97 -26.54 -5.20 -43.08
C HIS A 97 -25.17 -4.56 -43.36
N ALA A 98 -24.66 -4.86 -44.58
CA ALA A 98 -23.50 -4.28 -45.26
C ALA A 98 -23.90 -3.04 -46.11
N PRO A 99 -22.95 -2.21 -46.62
CA PRO A 99 -22.16 -2.60 -47.81
C PRO A 99 -20.66 -2.21 -47.79
N GLN A 100 -19.88 -2.98 -48.55
CA GLN A 100 -18.48 -2.76 -49.00
C GLN A 100 -18.37 -1.57 -50.00
N PRO A 101 -17.19 -1.00 -50.40
CA PRO A 101 -16.01 -1.75 -50.89
C PRO A 101 -14.58 -1.13 -50.76
N GLY A 102 -13.58 -1.93 -51.14
CA GLY A 102 -12.22 -1.52 -51.55
C GLY A 102 -11.25 -1.36 -50.37
N HIS A 103 -10.07 -1.95 -50.30
CA HIS A 103 -9.10 -2.18 -51.36
C HIS A 103 -8.29 -3.45 -51.15
N GLN A 104 -7.81 -3.93 -52.29
CA GLN A 104 -7.13 -5.15 -52.62
C GLN A 104 -5.69 -5.19 -52.06
N LEU A 105 -5.26 -6.32 -51.50
CA LEU A 105 -4.15 -7.16 -52.00
C LEU A 105 -3.69 -8.11 -50.89
N GLY A 106 -4.13 -9.36 -50.99
CA GLY A 106 -3.49 -10.48 -50.34
C GLY A 106 -3.62 -11.67 -51.26
N ARG A 107 -2.50 -12.16 -51.80
CA ARG A 107 -2.42 -13.52 -52.32
C ARG A 107 -1.05 -14.12 -51.98
N PRO A 108 -1.01 -15.44 -51.77
CA PRO A 108 -0.81 -15.97 -50.43
C PRO A 108 0.30 -17.05 -50.42
N VAL A 109 0.26 -17.85 -49.36
CA VAL A 109 0.71 -19.25 -49.22
C VAL A 109 2.16 -19.50 -48.76
N SER A 110 2.28 -19.87 -47.49
CA SER A 110 3.22 -20.92 -47.04
C SER A 110 2.64 -22.29 -47.44
N PRO A 111 3.41 -23.40 -47.55
CA PRO A 111 3.90 -24.09 -46.34
C PRO A 111 5.18 -24.95 -46.52
N ALA A 112 5.59 -25.55 -45.40
CA ALA A 112 6.47 -26.73 -45.24
C ALA A 112 7.95 -26.54 -45.66
N GLY A 113 8.96 -26.82 -44.85
CA GLY A 113 9.08 -27.85 -43.81
C GLY A 113 10.23 -28.77 -44.23
N SER A 114 11.34 -28.78 -43.48
CA SER A 114 12.33 -29.87 -43.33
C SER A 114 13.59 -29.32 -42.64
N GLY A 115 14.02 -29.94 -41.53
CA GLY A 115 15.36 -29.74 -40.94
C GLY A 115 16.39 -30.66 -41.62
N PRO A 116 17.39 -31.19 -40.90
CA PRO A 116 18.39 -30.55 -40.04
C PRO A 116 19.83 -30.72 -40.62
N MET A 117 20.81 -30.01 -40.07
CA MET A 117 22.15 -30.49 -39.67
C MET A 117 22.97 -29.33 -39.10
#